data_AF-A0A069SM70-F1
#
_entry.id   AF-A0A069SM70-F1
#
_cell.length_a   1.000
_cell.length_b   1.000
_cell.length_c   1.000
_cell.angle_alpha   90.00
_cell.angle_beta   90.00
_cell.angle_gamma   90.00
#
_symmetry.space_group_name_H-M   'P 1'
#
loop_
_entity.id
_entity.type
_entity.pdbx_description
1 polymer ?
#
loop_
_entity_poly.entity_id
_entity_poly.type
_entity_poly.pdbx_seq_one_letter_code
_entity_poly.pdbx_strand_id
1 'polypeptide(L)' 'MYSLTSANRYYLYQGFVRMNLGIDGLFKIIRSEMKDLSPISGDVFLFFGKNR' A
#
# COMPACT_ATOMS: atom_id res chain seq x y z
N MET A 1 -2.23 -13.60 -12.52
CA MET A 1 -2.61 -13.35 -11.11
C MET A 1 -1.35 -13.37 -10.27
N TYR A 2 -1.07 -12.33 -9.49
CA TYR A 2 0.04 -12.35 -8.53
C TYR A 2 -0.36 -13.29 -7.37
N SER A 3 0.39 -14.37 -7.16
CA SER A 3 0.08 -15.34 -6.10
C SER A 3 0.54 -14.81 -4.74
N LEU A 4 -0.25 -15.02 -3.69
CA LEU A 4 0.15 -14.73 -2.32
C LEU A 4 1.14 -15.80 -1.84
N THR A 5 2.41 -15.63 -2.18
CA THR A 5 3.47 -16.56 -1.77
C THR A 5 4.04 -16.15 -0.42
N SER A 6 4.39 -17.12 0.44
CA SER A 6 5.03 -16.89 1.74
C SER A 6 6.38 -16.16 1.67
N ALA A 7 6.95 -15.98 0.48
CA ALA A 7 8.15 -15.21 0.23
C ALA A 7 7.94 -13.68 0.33
N ASN A 8 6.71 -13.19 0.14
CA ASN A 8 6.42 -11.76 0.16
C ASN A 8 5.91 -11.34 1.54
N ARG A 9 6.34 -10.18 2.02
CA ARG A 9 5.73 -9.54 3.18
C ARG A 9 4.55 -8.68 2.73
N TYR A 10 3.46 -8.76 3.49
CA TYR A 10 2.23 -8.06 3.20
C TYR A 10 1.96 -7.04 4.29
N TYR A 11 1.72 -5.80 3.88
CA TYR A 11 1.41 -4.69 4.79
C TYR A 11 0.05 -4.11 4.44
N LEU A 12 -0.84 -4.06 5.42
CA LEU A 12 -2.18 -3.52 5.26
C LEU A 12 -2.27 -2.10 5.83
N TYR A 13 -2.64 -1.13 4.99
CA TYR A 13 -3.01 0.20 5.45
C TYR A 13 -4.39 0.17 6.12
N GLN A 14 -4.45 0.62 7.38
CA GLN A 14 -5.68 0.59 8.18
C GLN A 14 -6.68 1.71 7.85
N GLY A 15 -6.30 2.64 6.95
CA GLY A 15 -7.14 3.75 6.53
C GLY A 15 -7.74 3.54 5.13
N PHE A 16 -8.74 4.37 4.80
CA PHE A 16 -9.24 4.45 3.43
C PHE A 16 -8.41 5.41 2.58
N VAL A 17 -8.17 5.01 1.32
CA VAL A 17 -7.43 5.81 0.34
C VAL A 17 -8.38 6.45 -0.65
N ARG A 18 -8.06 7.70 -1.01
CA ARG A 18 -8.64 8.36 -2.18
C ARG A 18 -7.94 7.84 -3.43
N MET A 19 -8.55 6.85 -4.07
CA MET A 19 -7.96 6.17 -5.25
C MET A 19 -7.79 7.09 -6.47
N ASN A 20 -8.45 8.27 -6.50
CA ASN A 20 -8.29 9.25 -7.57
C ASN A 20 -6.90 9.90 -7.62
N LEU A 21 -6.07 9.75 -6.58
CA LEU A 21 -4.67 10.21 -6.56
C LEU A 21 -3.69 9.21 -7.21
N GLY A 22 -4.16 8.04 -7.62
CA GLY A 22 -3.34 7.02 -8.29
C GLY A 22 -2.13 6.57 -7.47
N ILE A 23 -1.05 6.23 -8.19
CA ILE A 23 0.18 5.68 -7.59
C ILE A 23 0.90 6.71 -6.71
N ASP A 24 0.94 7.98 -7.11
CA ASP A 24 1.60 9.04 -6.33
C ASP A 24 0.94 9.23 -4.97
N GLY A 25 -0.39 9.14 -4.91
CA GLY A 25 -1.14 9.16 -3.65
C GLY A 25 -0.79 7.98 -2.74
N LEU A 26 -0.69 6.78 -3.30
CA LEU A 26 -0.31 5.56 -2.56
C LEU A 26 1.14 5.64 -2.05
N PHE A 27 2.07 6.10 -2.89
CA PHE A 27 3.46 6.30 -2.51
C PHE A 27 3.60 7.29 -1.35
N LYS A 28 2.84 8.40 -1.40
CA LYS A 28 2.84 9.39 -0.32
C LYS A 28 2.34 8.80 1.00
N ILE A 29 1.31 7.97 0.98
CA ILE A 29 0.79 7.29 2.17
C ILE A 29 1.84 6.41 2.81
N ILE A 30 2.54 5.58 2.03
CA ILE A 30 3.63 4.73 2.57
C ILE A 30 4.68 5.62 3.24
N ARG A 31 5.10 6.70 2.57
CA ARG A 31 6.13 7.60 3.11
C ARG A 31 5.70 8.40 4.34
N SER A 32 4.43 8.76 4.48
CA SER A 32 3.96 9.62 5.58
C SER A 32 3.39 8.84 6.77
N GLU A 33 2.63 7.79 6.51
CA GLU A 33 1.86 7.03 7.50
C GLU A 33 2.56 5.71 7.90
N MET A 34 3.33 5.11 6.97
CA MET A 34 4.05 3.85 7.18
C MET A 34 5.57 4.07 7.20
N LYS A 35 6.04 4.98 8.05
CA LYS A 35 7.41 5.53 8.01
C LYS A 35 8.53 4.49 8.08
N ASP A 36 8.28 3.35 8.71
CA ASP A 36 9.27 2.27 8.86
C ASP A 36 9.31 1.32 7.65
N LEU A 37 8.44 1.54 6.66
CA LEU A 37 8.33 0.70 5.46
C LEU A 37 8.91 1.41 4.23
N SER A 38 9.57 0.63 3.38
CA SER A 38 10.13 1.11 2.13
C SER A 38 9.22 0.75 0.95
N PRO A 39 8.81 1.70 0.10
CA PRO A 39 8.00 1.39 -1.08
C PRO A 39 8.77 0.63 -2.18
N ILE A 40 10.09 0.44 -2.03
CA ILE A 40 10.97 -0.23 -2.99
C ILE A 40 11.57 -1.54 -2.47
N SER A 41 11.15 -2.02 -1.29
CA SER A 41 11.64 -3.26 -0.69
C SER A 41 11.19 -4.53 -1.40
N GLY A 42 10.26 -4.43 -2.36
CA GLY A 42 9.61 -5.58 -2.98
C GLY A 42 8.44 -6.14 -2.16
N ASP A 43 8.08 -5.47 -1.06
CA ASP A 43 6.93 -5.83 -0.24
C ASP A 43 5.61 -5.46 -0.93
N VAL A 44 4.53 -6.14 -0.54
CA VAL A 44 3.18 -5.89 -1.09
C VAL A 44 2.37 -5.06 -0.12
N PHE A 45 1.86 -3.93 -0.61
CA PHE A 45 1.03 -3.01 0.17
C PHE A 45 -0.44 -3.12 -0.26
N LEU A 46 -1.32 -3.33 0.72
CA LEU A 46 -2.76 -3.46 0.53
C LEU A 46 -3.46 -2.17 0.98
N PHE A 47 -4.36 -1.67 0.13
CA PHE A 47 -5.11 -0.44 0.36
C PHE A 47 -6.58 -0.64 0.07
N PHE A 48 -7.44 -0.03 0.88
CA PHE A 48 -8.87 0.00 0.63
C PHE A 48 -9.30 1.38 0.15
N GLY A 49 -9.95 1.42 -1.01
CA GLY A 49 -10.60 2.63 -1.48
C GLY A 49 -11.83 2.92 -0.64
N LYS A 50 -12.10 4.19 -0.34
CA LYS A 50 -13.43 4.57 0.14
C LYS A 50 -14.37 4.59 -1.06
N ASN A 51 -15.25 3.59 -1.18
CA ASN A 51 -16.44 3.76 -2.00
C ASN A 51 -17.33 4.80 -1.32
N ARG A 52 -17.82 5.73 -2.12
CA ARG A 52 -18.84 6.68 -1.69
C ARG A 52 -20.17 5.95 -1.54
#